data_AF-A0A257VPC2-F1
#
_entry.id   AF-A0A257VPC2-F1
#
_cell.length_a   1.000
_cell.length_b   1.000
_cell.length_c   1.000
_cell.angle_alpha   90.00
_cell.angle_beta   90.00
_cell.angle_gamma   90.00
#
_symmetry.space_group_name_H-M   'P 1'
#
loop_
_entity.id
_entity.type
_entity.pdbx_description
1 polymer ?
#
loop_
_entity_poly.entity_id
_entity_poly.type
_entity_poly.pdbx_seq_one_letter_code
_entity_poly.pdbx_strand_id
1 'polypeptide(L)'
;MSVVSSATKTVGDVIDLINAASGIQVTARLNDTGDGFVVIDDAGGAGTFKIDEIGGKTAADLRLTGAAVVGSGGQQEIVSRRTLSIDVAATDTLNNVISKLNLIGGTVRGSVVNSGAAVNGFRLSLTSTIAGEAGRFLVEDGDLGYAFTTQEQGRDAVLRVGSDPETGFLISSSSNTFNNIIGNFDITLKQVGTTAANVTATVDRDGIAKALQGFATAYNSYIDLSATLTKFDTATQTRAALQGTTAPLTIQTRFNSLINSLVGNAGESIRSLADAGLTTTTGGKLTFDVDRLNSALDTAPERV
;
A
#
# COMPACT_ATOMS: atom_id res chain seq x y z
N MET A 1 -5.11 -27.16 -13.11
CA MET A 1 -4.94 -26.89 -11.67
C MET A 1 -6.35 -26.80 -11.09
N SER A 2 -6.77 -27.77 -10.28
CA SER A 2 -8.11 -27.73 -9.66
C SER A 2 -8.08 -26.67 -8.56
N VAL A 3 -9.00 -25.72 -8.63
CA VAL A 3 -9.03 -24.55 -7.75
C VAL A 3 -9.48 -24.99 -6.36
N VAL A 4 -8.79 -24.54 -5.32
CA VAL A 4 -9.26 -24.64 -3.93
C VAL A 4 -10.66 -24.03 -3.87
N SER A 5 -11.69 -24.86 -3.65
CA SER A 5 -13.09 -24.45 -3.73
C SER A 5 -13.67 -24.20 -2.33
N SER A 6 -14.89 -23.68 -2.26
CA SER A 6 -15.62 -23.53 -0.99
C SER A 6 -15.91 -24.86 -0.24
N ALA A 7 -15.60 -26.00 -0.86
CA ALA A 7 -15.66 -27.32 -0.24
C ALA A 7 -14.37 -27.72 0.50
N THR A 8 -13.23 -27.07 0.22
CA THR A 8 -11.97 -27.29 0.94
C THR A 8 -12.00 -26.46 2.23
N LYS A 9 -12.33 -27.08 3.36
CA LYS A 9 -12.55 -26.37 4.63
C LYS A 9 -11.52 -26.73 5.70
N THR A 10 -10.86 -27.87 5.56
CA THR A 10 -9.92 -28.38 6.54
C THR A 10 -8.51 -28.54 5.97
N VAL A 11 -7.54 -28.64 6.88
CA VAL A 11 -6.15 -28.97 6.54
C VAL A 11 -6.07 -30.34 5.84
N GLY A 12 -6.90 -31.30 6.24
CA GLY A 12 -7.02 -32.61 5.59
C GLY A 12 -7.49 -32.49 4.14
N ASP A 13 -8.52 -31.68 3.88
CA ASP A 13 -9.03 -31.46 2.52
C ASP A 13 -7.96 -30.85 1.60
N VAL A 14 -7.11 -29.97 2.13
CA VAL A 14 -5.98 -29.38 1.37
C VAL A 14 -4.93 -30.44 1.05
N ILE A 15 -4.56 -31.26 2.01
CA ILE A 15 -3.58 -32.35 1.81
C ILE A 15 -4.11 -33.35 0.77
N ASP A 16 -5.36 -33.79 0.92
CA ASP A 16 -6.00 -34.73 0.02
C ASP A 16 -6.11 -34.15 -1.40
N LEU A 17 -6.44 -32.86 -1.54
CA LEU A 17 -6.51 -32.18 -2.83
C LEU A 17 -5.13 -32.13 -3.52
N ILE A 18 -4.06 -31.84 -2.78
CA ILE A 18 -2.69 -31.82 -3.33
C ILE A 18 -2.28 -33.23 -3.74
N ASN A 19 -2.50 -34.22 -2.88
CA ASN A 19 -2.11 -35.62 -3.14
C ASN A 19 -2.94 -36.28 -4.26
N ALA A 20 -4.18 -35.85 -4.47
CA ALA A 20 -5.03 -36.34 -5.56
C ALA A 20 -4.70 -35.69 -6.92
N ALA A 21 -3.84 -34.67 -6.96
CA ALA A 21 -3.53 -33.95 -8.19
C ALA A 21 -2.63 -34.77 -9.12
N SER A 22 -3.23 -35.53 -10.03
CA SER A 22 -2.53 -36.42 -10.98
C SER A 22 -1.63 -35.72 -12.01
N GLY A 23 -1.62 -34.38 -12.06
CA GLY A 23 -0.82 -33.58 -12.99
C GLY A 23 0.54 -33.13 -12.43
N ILE A 24 0.81 -33.41 -11.15
CA ILE A 24 2.05 -33.08 -10.45
C ILE A 24 2.48 -34.30 -9.63
N GLN A 25 3.77 -34.60 -9.60
CA GLN A 25 4.31 -35.72 -8.81
C GLN A 25 4.82 -35.17 -7.47
N VAL A 26 3.89 -34.94 -6.55
CA VAL A 26 4.21 -34.43 -5.22
C VAL A 26 3.45 -35.19 -4.13
N THR A 27 4.04 -35.26 -2.95
CA THR A 27 3.37 -35.74 -1.74
C THR A 27 3.32 -34.61 -0.71
N ALA A 28 2.11 -34.26 -0.28
CA ALA A 28 1.84 -33.34 0.81
C ALA A 28 1.50 -34.09 2.10
N ARG A 29 2.04 -33.60 3.22
CA ARG A 29 1.73 -34.06 4.58
C ARG A 29 1.79 -32.91 5.58
N LEU A 30 1.35 -33.16 6.80
CA LEU A 30 1.63 -32.26 7.92
C LEU A 30 3.13 -32.30 8.25
N ASN A 31 3.70 -31.15 8.62
CA ASN A 31 5.07 -31.09 9.11
C ASN A 31 5.21 -31.74 10.49
N ASP A 32 6.44 -32.06 10.87
CA ASP A 32 6.72 -32.81 12.11
C ASP A 32 6.36 -32.00 13.37
N THR A 33 6.32 -30.66 13.26
CA THR A 33 5.89 -29.73 14.32
C THR A 33 4.38 -29.56 14.42
N GLY A 34 3.61 -30.12 13.48
CA GLY A 34 2.14 -30.05 13.45
C GLY A 34 1.55 -28.67 13.15
N ASP A 35 2.37 -27.69 12.74
CA ASP A 35 2.00 -26.29 12.58
C ASP A 35 2.04 -25.80 11.12
N GLY A 36 2.28 -26.70 10.18
CA GLY A 36 2.37 -26.40 8.75
C GLY A 36 2.42 -27.66 7.88
N PHE A 37 2.89 -27.51 6.65
CA PHE A 37 2.86 -28.56 5.62
C PHE A 37 4.27 -28.91 5.16
N VAL A 38 4.47 -30.13 4.72
CA VAL A 38 5.63 -30.53 3.90
C VAL A 38 5.09 -30.96 2.54
N VAL A 39 5.63 -30.38 1.47
CA VAL A 39 5.36 -30.81 0.10
C VAL A 39 6.66 -31.33 -0.50
N ILE A 40 6.69 -32.60 -0.84
CA ILE A 40 7.85 -33.34 -1.35
C ILE A 40 7.69 -33.51 -2.85
N ASP A 41 8.76 -33.25 -3.61
CA ASP A 41 8.85 -33.56 -5.03
C ASP A 41 9.24 -35.02 -5.24
N ASP A 42 8.33 -35.79 -5.86
CA ASP A 42 8.52 -37.19 -6.19
C ASP A 42 8.92 -37.39 -7.67
N ALA A 43 8.99 -36.31 -8.47
CA ALA A 43 9.33 -36.39 -9.90
C ALA A 43 10.81 -36.70 -10.15
N GLY A 44 11.70 -36.36 -9.21
CA GLY A 44 13.14 -36.60 -9.31
C GLY A 44 13.85 -35.81 -10.43
N GLY A 45 13.26 -34.72 -10.90
CA GLY A 45 13.82 -33.89 -11.96
C GLY A 45 15.04 -33.08 -11.52
N ALA A 46 15.90 -32.67 -12.48
CA ALA A 46 17.06 -31.82 -12.20
C ALA A 46 16.71 -30.34 -11.96
N GLY A 47 15.46 -29.93 -12.23
CA GLY A 47 14.97 -28.58 -11.97
C GLY A 47 14.67 -28.38 -10.49
N THR A 48 14.79 -27.13 -10.00
CA THR A 48 14.39 -26.80 -8.64
C THR A 48 12.87 -26.81 -8.51
N PHE A 49 12.33 -27.63 -7.62
CA PHE A 49 10.91 -27.63 -7.31
C PHE A 49 10.53 -26.27 -6.70
N LYS A 50 9.44 -25.67 -7.18
CA LYS A 50 9.01 -24.34 -6.74
C LYS A 50 7.49 -24.26 -6.72
N ILE A 51 6.95 -23.62 -5.69
CA ILE A 51 5.53 -23.26 -5.60
C ILE A 51 5.41 -21.75 -5.79
N ASP A 52 4.61 -21.34 -6.77
CA ASP A 52 4.28 -19.94 -7.07
C ASP A 52 2.75 -19.74 -7.08
N GLU A 53 2.34 -18.49 -6.91
CA GLU A 53 0.94 -18.07 -6.95
C GLU A 53 0.53 -17.62 -8.36
N ILE A 54 -0.66 -18.04 -8.80
CA ILE A 54 -1.28 -17.54 -10.03
C ILE A 54 -2.64 -16.95 -9.68
N GLY A 55 -2.68 -15.64 -9.48
CA GLY A 55 -3.92 -14.89 -9.24
C GLY A 55 -4.56 -15.09 -7.86
N GLY A 56 -3.84 -15.69 -6.90
CA GLY A 56 -4.29 -15.97 -5.53
C GLY A 56 -3.26 -15.61 -4.45
N LYS A 57 -3.60 -15.93 -3.20
CA LYS A 57 -2.71 -15.83 -2.02
C LYS A 57 -2.71 -17.09 -1.16
N THR A 58 -3.38 -18.17 -1.58
CA THR A 58 -3.56 -19.37 -0.76
C THR A 58 -2.25 -20.07 -0.41
N ALA A 59 -1.37 -20.31 -1.37
CA ALA A 59 -0.03 -20.83 -1.11
C ALA A 59 0.81 -19.86 -0.24
N ALA A 60 0.66 -18.55 -0.40
CA ALA A 60 1.34 -17.58 0.46
C ALA A 60 0.80 -17.61 1.91
N ASP A 61 -0.52 -17.68 2.08
CA ASP A 61 -1.20 -17.76 3.37
C ASP A 61 -0.88 -19.08 4.09
N LEU A 62 -0.72 -20.17 3.33
CA LEU A 62 -0.25 -21.47 3.82
C LEU A 62 1.28 -21.54 3.96
N ARG A 63 2.02 -20.47 3.63
CA ARG A 63 3.49 -20.36 3.68
C ARG A 63 4.22 -21.43 2.85
N LEU A 64 3.67 -21.79 1.70
CA LEU A 64 4.21 -22.77 0.76
C LEU A 64 4.94 -22.15 -0.43
N THR A 65 4.85 -20.84 -0.66
CA THR A 65 5.52 -20.18 -1.79
C THR A 65 7.03 -20.17 -1.64
N GLY A 66 7.75 -20.55 -2.69
CA GLY A 66 9.22 -20.53 -2.69
C GLY A 66 9.84 -21.72 -3.40
N ALA A 67 11.18 -21.72 -3.46
CA ALA A 67 11.97 -22.82 -3.98
C ALA A 67 12.20 -23.87 -2.88
N ALA A 68 12.17 -25.14 -3.27
CA ALA A 68 12.43 -26.27 -2.40
C ALA A 68 13.89 -26.36 -1.98
N VAL A 69 14.12 -26.99 -0.83
CA VAL A 69 15.44 -27.39 -0.33
C VAL A 69 15.57 -28.90 -0.41
N VAL A 70 16.80 -29.43 -0.43
CA VAL A 70 16.99 -30.89 -0.35
C VAL A 70 16.84 -31.31 1.10
N GLY A 71 15.80 -32.08 1.38
CA GLY A 71 15.51 -32.63 2.70
C GLY A 71 16.47 -33.75 3.10
N SER A 72 16.36 -34.22 4.34
CA SER A 72 17.21 -35.28 4.91
C SER A 72 17.12 -36.62 4.15
N GLY A 73 16.00 -36.86 3.44
CA GLY A 73 15.79 -38.01 2.56
C GLY A 73 16.36 -37.86 1.14
N GLY A 74 17.03 -36.75 0.83
CA GLY A 74 17.62 -36.49 -0.50
C GLY A 74 16.62 -36.01 -1.56
N GLN A 75 15.32 -35.92 -1.23
CA GLN A 75 14.28 -35.35 -2.08
C GLN A 75 14.19 -33.84 -1.89
N GLN A 76 13.72 -33.12 -2.91
CA GLN A 76 13.41 -31.71 -2.79
C GLN A 76 12.08 -31.54 -2.02
N GLU A 77 12.07 -30.71 -0.99
CA GLU A 77 10.89 -30.45 -0.18
C GLU A 77 10.71 -28.97 0.14
N ILE A 78 9.45 -28.55 0.27
CA ILE A 78 9.05 -27.25 0.80
C ILE A 78 8.38 -27.49 2.14
N VAL A 79 8.97 -26.95 3.21
CA VAL A 79 8.45 -27.07 4.58
C VAL A 79 7.86 -25.74 5.02
N SER A 80 6.53 -25.65 5.02
CA SER A 80 5.78 -24.59 5.68
C SER A 80 5.79 -24.84 7.19
N ARG A 81 6.02 -23.79 7.98
CA ARG A 81 6.00 -23.81 9.44
C ARG A 81 5.51 -22.45 9.97
N ARG A 82 4.81 -22.44 11.10
CA ARG A 82 4.53 -21.19 11.85
C ARG A 82 5.69 -20.83 12.75
N THR A 83 6.39 -21.84 13.26
CA THR A 83 7.58 -21.73 14.09
C THR A 83 8.80 -21.53 13.21
N LEU A 84 9.60 -20.51 13.47
CA LEU A 84 10.92 -20.39 12.86
C LEU A 84 11.88 -21.32 13.60
N SER A 85 12.48 -22.28 12.89
CA SER A 85 13.50 -23.17 13.46
C SER A 85 14.76 -23.10 12.61
N ILE A 86 15.90 -23.06 13.30
CA ILE A 86 17.24 -23.03 12.73
C ILE A 86 18.06 -24.17 13.32
N ASP A 87 18.80 -24.87 12.49
CA ASP A 87 19.77 -25.85 12.97
C ASP A 87 21.09 -25.14 13.29
N VAL A 88 21.53 -25.24 14.55
CA VAL A 88 22.80 -24.68 15.01
C VAL A 88 23.77 -25.83 15.27
N ALA A 89 24.86 -25.86 14.51
CA ALA A 89 25.93 -26.83 14.68
C ALA A 89 26.99 -26.31 15.68
N ALA A 90 27.77 -27.21 16.29
CA ALA A 90 28.84 -26.83 17.21
C ALA A 90 29.93 -25.93 16.56
N THR A 91 30.05 -25.95 15.23
CA THR A 91 30.98 -25.11 14.46
C THR A 91 30.38 -23.76 14.08
N ASP A 92 29.10 -23.51 14.38
CA ASP A 92 28.47 -22.25 14.02
C ASP A 92 28.94 -21.09 14.89
N THR A 93 29.28 -19.99 14.23
CA THR A 93 29.53 -18.71 14.89
C THR A 93 28.23 -17.93 15.08
N LEU A 94 28.23 -16.90 15.93
CA LEU A 94 27.09 -15.96 16.02
C LEU A 94 26.71 -15.37 14.64
N ASN A 95 27.70 -15.13 13.78
CA ASN A 95 27.45 -14.64 12.42
C ASN A 95 26.76 -15.70 11.55
N ASN A 96 27.08 -16.98 11.73
CA ASN A 96 26.38 -18.07 11.04
C ASN A 96 24.92 -18.15 11.51
N VAL A 97 24.69 -18.08 12.83
CA VAL A 97 23.34 -18.08 13.42
C VAL A 97 22.52 -16.91 12.91
N ILE A 98 23.08 -15.70 12.88
CA ILE A 98 22.41 -14.51 12.33
C ILE A 98 22.11 -14.68 10.85
N SER A 99 23.05 -15.22 10.08
CA SER A 99 22.85 -15.47 8.64
C SER A 99 21.71 -16.47 8.43
N LYS A 100 21.65 -17.55 9.22
CA LYS A 100 20.57 -18.53 9.21
C LYS A 100 19.23 -17.91 9.60
N LEU A 101 19.17 -17.10 10.66
CA LEU A 101 17.95 -16.38 11.08
C LEU A 101 17.45 -15.43 10.00
N ASN A 102 18.35 -14.67 9.38
CA ASN A 102 17.99 -13.67 8.39
C ASN A 102 17.64 -14.29 7.01
N LEU A 103 18.06 -15.53 6.74
CA LEU A 103 17.76 -16.25 5.49
C LEU A 103 16.33 -16.82 5.46
N ILE A 104 15.78 -17.24 6.61
CA ILE A 104 14.48 -17.94 6.70
C ILE A 104 13.29 -16.95 6.78
N GLY A 105 13.23 -15.96 5.88
CA GLY A 105 11.96 -15.29 5.59
C GLY A 105 11.51 -14.20 6.59
N GLY A 106 12.42 -13.64 7.39
CA GLY A 106 12.34 -12.22 7.73
C GLY A 106 11.24 -11.76 8.68
N THR A 107 10.61 -12.65 9.46
CA THR A 107 9.70 -12.25 10.56
C THR A 107 10.47 -11.89 11.84
N VAL A 108 11.64 -12.49 12.05
CA VAL A 108 12.57 -12.15 13.13
C VAL A 108 13.92 -11.83 12.50
N ARG A 109 14.59 -10.78 12.98
CA ARG A 109 15.94 -10.36 12.59
C ARG A 109 16.90 -10.56 13.74
N GLY A 110 18.03 -11.20 13.46
CA GLY A 110 19.15 -11.32 14.39
C GLY A 110 20.22 -10.27 14.14
N SER A 111 20.82 -9.75 15.21
CA SER A 111 22.01 -8.89 15.15
C SER A 111 22.93 -9.14 16.35
N VAL A 112 24.23 -8.87 16.19
CA VAL A 112 25.17 -8.86 17.32
C VAL A 112 25.24 -7.45 17.89
N VAL A 113 25.07 -7.33 19.20
CA VAL A 113 25.32 -6.12 19.96
C VAL A 113 26.61 -6.31 20.74
N ASN A 114 27.55 -5.37 20.62
CA ASN A 114 28.74 -5.32 21.45
C ASN A 114 28.52 -4.32 22.60
N SER A 115 28.55 -4.80 23.84
CA SER A 115 28.40 -4.01 25.06
C SER A 115 29.68 -3.24 25.44
N GLY A 116 30.79 -3.47 24.75
CA GLY A 116 32.10 -2.88 25.06
C GLY A 116 32.82 -3.51 26.26
N ALA A 117 32.26 -4.58 26.84
CA ALA A 117 32.90 -5.30 27.93
C ALA A 117 34.10 -6.14 27.44
N ALA A 118 35.18 -6.16 28.24
CA ALA A 118 36.41 -6.89 27.91
C ALA A 118 36.26 -8.42 27.87
N VAL A 119 35.23 -8.96 28.52
CA VAL A 119 34.87 -10.39 28.53
C VAL A 119 33.38 -10.49 28.27
N ASN A 120 32.97 -11.40 27.37
CA ASN A 120 31.56 -11.62 26.99
C ASN A 120 30.84 -10.33 26.54
N GLY A 121 31.54 -9.48 25.78
CA GLY A 121 30.99 -8.22 25.26
C GLY A 121 29.92 -8.39 24.18
N PHE A 122 29.84 -9.54 23.52
CA PHE A 122 28.93 -9.76 22.41
C PHE A 122 27.64 -10.45 22.86
N ARG A 123 26.49 -9.92 22.43
CA ARG A 123 25.15 -10.45 22.70
C ARG A 123 24.37 -10.59 21.40
N LEU A 124 23.61 -11.67 21.28
CA LEU A 124 22.63 -11.82 20.21
C LEU A 124 21.36 -11.04 20.57
N SER A 125 20.95 -10.12 19.71
CA SER A 125 19.68 -9.41 19.80
C SER A 125 18.75 -9.89 18.70
N LEU A 126 17.53 -10.25 19.09
CA LEU A 126 16.47 -10.71 18.18
C LEU A 126 15.34 -9.68 18.18
N THR A 127 14.85 -9.32 17.00
CA THR A 127 13.77 -8.31 16.87
C THR A 127 12.76 -8.77 15.82
N SER A 128 11.48 -8.71 16.17
CA SER A 128 10.41 -8.97 15.21
C SER A 128 10.34 -7.85 14.16
N THR A 129 10.08 -8.21 12.91
CA THR A 129 9.75 -7.25 11.84
C THR A 129 8.26 -6.94 11.78
N ILE A 130 7.44 -7.72 12.49
CA ILE A 130 6.01 -7.47 12.69
C ILE A 130 5.88 -6.59 13.94
N ALA A 131 5.17 -5.47 13.80
CA ALA A 131 4.86 -4.56 14.89
C ALA A 131 3.65 -5.07 15.71
N GLY A 132 3.47 -4.50 16.90
CA GLY A 132 2.33 -4.82 17.74
C GLY A 132 2.50 -6.11 18.56
N GLU A 133 1.41 -6.52 19.21
CA GLU A 133 1.33 -7.76 19.97
C GLU A 133 1.48 -9.00 19.08
N ALA A 134 1.01 -8.94 17.83
CA ALA A 134 1.18 -10.01 16.84
C ALA A 134 2.66 -10.30 16.52
N GLY A 135 3.56 -9.34 16.76
CA GLY A 135 5.00 -9.52 16.60
C GLY A 135 5.70 -10.16 17.79
N ARG A 136 5.00 -10.53 18.86
CA ARG A 136 5.61 -11.25 19.98
C ARG A 136 5.97 -12.67 19.53
N PHE A 137 7.15 -13.12 19.94
CA PHE A 137 7.63 -14.47 19.70
C PHE A 137 8.27 -15.04 20.97
N LEU A 138 8.25 -16.36 21.06
CA LEU A 138 9.01 -17.13 22.03
C LEU A 138 10.27 -17.66 21.35
N VAL A 139 11.36 -17.73 22.11
CA VAL A 139 12.60 -18.38 21.67
C VAL A 139 12.80 -19.62 22.51
N GLU A 140 12.88 -20.75 21.85
CA GLU A 140 13.30 -22.02 22.44
C GLU A 140 14.68 -22.33 21.90
N ASP A 141 15.65 -22.48 22.80
CA ASP A 141 17.05 -22.66 22.45
C ASP A 141 17.49 -24.13 22.43
N GLY A 142 16.59 -25.09 22.67
CA GLY A 142 16.87 -26.53 22.56
C GLY A 142 18.08 -26.98 23.39
N ASP A 143 18.21 -26.46 24.62
CA ASP A 143 19.32 -26.72 25.55
C ASP A 143 20.68 -26.13 25.15
N LEU A 144 20.72 -25.19 24.19
CA LEU A 144 21.94 -24.46 23.83
C LEU A 144 22.44 -23.53 24.96
N GLY A 145 21.64 -23.29 26.00
CA GLY A 145 22.01 -22.48 27.17
C GLY A 145 21.97 -20.98 26.91
N TYR A 146 21.29 -20.54 25.86
CA TYR A 146 21.03 -19.14 25.58
C TYR A 146 19.90 -18.64 26.49
N ALA A 147 20.26 -18.01 27.61
CA ALA A 147 19.30 -17.37 28.50
C ALA A 147 18.74 -16.06 27.89
N PHE A 148 17.81 -16.18 26.94
CA PHE A 148 17.15 -15.03 26.34
C PHE A 148 16.30 -14.27 27.35
N THR A 149 16.39 -12.93 27.32
CA THR A 149 15.58 -12.03 28.15
C THR A 149 14.84 -11.03 27.25
N THR A 150 13.56 -10.79 27.53
CA THR A 150 12.77 -9.78 26.80
C THR A 150 13.17 -8.37 27.23
N GLN A 151 13.81 -7.62 26.33
CA GLN A 151 14.17 -6.22 26.56
C GLN A 151 12.98 -5.27 26.31
N GLU A 152 12.25 -5.52 25.22
CA GLU A 152 11.09 -4.74 24.78
C GLU A 152 9.99 -5.69 24.32
N GLN A 153 8.75 -5.41 24.70
CA GLN A 153 7.61 -6.23 24.34
C GLN A 153 6.79 -5.53 23.25
N GLY A 154 6.51 -6.22 22.14
CA GLY A 154 5.59 -5.72 21.12
C GLY A 154 4.22 -5.41 21.71
N ARG A 155 3.71 -4.19 21.50
CA ARG A 155 2.40 -3.74 21.98
C ARG A 155 1.69 -3.03 20.85
N ASP A 156 0.39 -3.26 20.76
CA ASP A 156 -0.45 -2.53 19.81
C ASP A 156 -0.55 -1.06 20.24
N ALA A 157 -0.57 -0.18 19.24
CA ALA A 157 -0.90 1.20 19.45
C ALA A 157 -2.38 1.32 19.78
N VAL A 158 -2.72 2.20 20.72
CA VAL A 158 -4.11 2.49 21.08
C VAL A 158 -4.36 3.98 20.91
N LEU A 159 -5.38 4.32 20.13
CA LEU A 159 -5.83 5.68 19.89
C LEU A 159 -7.22 5.85 20.51
N ARG A 160 -7.38 6.85 21.37
CA ARG A 160 -8.70 7.31 21.80
C ARG A 160 -9.19 8.41 20.88
N VAL A 161 -10.37 8.24 20.31
CA VAL A 161 -11.03 9.27 19.51
C VAL A 161 -12.26 9.79 20.28
N GLY A 162 -12.38 11.11 20.36
CA GLY A 162 -13.37 11.79 21.20
C GLY A 162 -12.77 12.32 22.51
N SER A 163 -13.20 13.52 22.90
CA SER A 163 -12.79 14.18 24.14
C SER A 163 -13.61 13.73 25.35
N ASP A 164 -14.86 13.32 25.13
CA ASP A 164 -15.77 12.85 26.17
C ASP A 164 -15.51 11.35 26.46
N PRO A 165 -15.26 10.96 27.73
CA PRO A 165 -15.10 9.56 28.10
C PRO A 165 -16.31 8.66 27.82
N GLU A 166 -17.53 9.21 27.77
CA GLU A 166 -18.77 8.44 27.56
C GLU A 166 -19.07 8.18 26.08
N THR A 167 -18.67 9.10 25.20
CA THR A 167 -18.90 8.97 23.74
C THR A 167 -17.63 8.64 22.96
N GLY A 168 -16.47 8.78 23.57
CA GLY A 168 -15.19 8.43 22.98
C GLY A 168 -15.01 6.92 22.86
N PHE A 169 -14.24 6.50 21.87
CA PHE A 169 -13.94 5.08 21.65
C PHE A 169 -12.44 4.87 21.44
N LEU A 170 -12.01 3.64 21.72
CA LEU A 170 -10.64 3.21 21.56
C LEU A 170 -10.50 2.40 20.28
N ILE A 171 -9.46 2.69 19.52
CA ILE A 171 -9.07 1.95 18.33
C ILE A 171 -7.67 1.40 18.60
N SER A 172 -7.46 0.12 18.34
CA SER A 172 -6.15 -0.50 18.40
C SER A 172 -5.61 -0.77 16.99
N SER A 173 -4.29 -0.68 16.84
CA SER A 173 -3.59 -1.02 15.61
C SER A 173 -2.28 -1.72 15.96
N SER A 174 -1.88 -2.71 15.17
CA SER A 174 -0.57 -3.35 15.31
C SER A 174 0.58 -2.40 14.94
N SER A 175 0.29 -1.27 14.29
CA SER A 175 1.27 -0.25 13.92
C SER A 175 0.90 1.11 14.49
N ASN A 176 1.81 2.07 14.40
CA ASN A 176 1.53 3.47 14.75
C ASN A 176 0.64 4.18 13.72
N THR A 177 0.24 3.52 12.64
CA THR A 177 -0.63 4.07 11.61
C THR A 177 -2.01 3.46 11.70
N PHE A 178 -3.00 4.34 11.73
CA PHE A 178 -4.42 4.06 11.79
C PHE A 178 -5.04 4.56 10.50
N ASN A 179 -5.43 3.63 9.64
CA ASN A 179 -6.01 3.98 8.35
C ASN A 179 -7.53 4.02 8.45
N ASN A 180 -8.15 4.98 7.75
CA ASN A 180 -9.60 5.07 7.58
C ASN A 180 -10.42 4.98 8.89
N ILE A 181 -10.00 5.71 9.93
CA ILE A 181 -10.64 5.61 11.26
C ILE A 181 -11.95 6.40 11.35
N ILE A 182 -11.96 7.67 10.95
CA ILE A 182 -13.16 8.51 10.88
C ILE A 182 -13.05 9.36 9.62
N GLY A 183 -14.11 9.47 8.82
CA GLY A 183 -14.16 10.39 7.67
C GLY A 183 -13.04 10.19 6.64
N ASN A 184 -12.49 8.98 6.53
CA ASN A 184 -11.32 8.65 5.71
C ASN A 184 -10.02 9.36 6.13
N PHE A 185 -9.88 9.71 7.41
CA PHE A 185 -8.59 10.16 7.95
C PHE A 185 -7.66 8.99 8.21
N ASP A 186 -6.43 9.14 7.73
CA ASP A 186 -5.28 8.32 8.12
C ASP A 186 -4.47 9.08 9.16
N ILE A 187 -4.30 8.48 10.35
CA ILE A 187 -3.57 9.08 11.47
C ILE A 187 -2.32 8.26 11.76
N THR A 188 -1.18 8.94 11.86
CA THR A 188 0.08 8.34 12.31
C THR A 188 0.47 8.90 13.67
N LEU A 189 0.55 8.04 14.68
CA LEU A 189 1.01 8.37 16.01
C LEU A 189 2.53 8.49 16.02
N LYS A 190 3.03 9.62 16.55
CA LYS A 190 4.48 9.86 16.70
C LYS A 190 4.96 9.71 18.13
N GLN A 191 4.09 9.97 19.09
CA GLN A 191 4.38 10.01 20.51
C GLN A 191 3.09 9.82 21.31
N VAL A 192 3.23 9.39 22.56
CA VAL A 192 2.10 9.30 23.49
C VAL A 192 1.62 10.71 23.83
N GLY A 193 0.34 10.98 23.60
CA GLY A 193 -0.29 12.24 23.95
C GLY A 193 -0.64 12.30 25.43
N THR A 194 -0.26 13.38 26.12
CA THR A 194 -0.71 13.68 27.49
C THR A 194 -1.91 14.62 27.52
N THR A 195 -2.20 15.28 26.40
CA THR A 195 -3.34 16.18 26.19
C THR A 195 -4.07 15.79 24.91
N ALA A 196 -5.36 16.14 24.82
CA ALA A 196 -6.15 15.87 23.62
C ALA A 196 -5.67 16.74 22.45
N ALA A 197 -5.35 16.09 21.32
CA ALA A 197 -5.06 16.78 20.08
C ALA A 197 -6.37 17.02 19.30
N ASN A 198 -6.59 18.25 18.85
CA ASN A 198 -7.72 18.60 18.00
C ASN A 198 -7.28 18.50 16.54
N VAL A 199 -8.02 17.74 15.74
CA VAL A 199 -7.83 17.63 14.29
C VAL A 199 -9.00 18.31 13.60
N THR A 200 -8.71 19.33 12.81
CA THR A 200 -9.71 20.08 12.04
C THR A 200 -9.46 19.91 10.55
N ALA A 201 -10.51 19.56 9.82
CA ALA A 201 -10.48 19.52 8.37
C ALA A 201 -11.03 20.82 7.82
N THR A 202 -10.27 21.48 6.95
CA THR A 202 -10.68 22.72 6.29
C THR A 202 -10.50 22.57 4.79
N VAL A 203 -11.38 23.23 4.02
CA VAL A 203 -11.27 23.27 2.55
C VAL A 203 -9.98 23.98 2.15
N ASP A 204 -9.17 23.36 1.30
CA ASP A 204 -7.96 23.95 0.74
C ASP A 204 -8.29 24.93 -0.40
N ARG A 205 -8.68 26.14 -0.02
CA ARG A 205 -9.06 27.21 -0.97
C ARG A 205 -7.92 27.57 -1.92
N ASP A 206 -6.69 27.60 -1.39
CA ASP A 206 -5.50 27.94 -2.17
C ASP A 206 -5.19 26.87 -3.22
N GLY A 207 -5.34 25.59 -2.86
CA GLY A 207 -5.23 24.47 -3.78
C GLY A 207 -6.24 24.56 -4.93
N ILE A 208 -7.51 24.82 -4.61
CA ILE A 208 -8.59 24.98 -5.61
C ILE A 208 -8.31 26.18 -6.52
N ALA A 209 -7.99 27.34 -5.96
CA ALA A 209 -7.69 28.55 -6.72
C ALA A 209 -6.50 28.35 -7.67
N LYS A 210 -5.43 27.69 -7.21
CA LYS A 210 -4.27 27.34 -8.06
C LYS A 210 -4.64 26.39 -9.19
N ALA A 211 -5.48 25.39 -8.93
CA ALA A 211 -5.94 24.46 -9.96
C ALA A 211 -6.77 25.18 -11.04
N LEU A 212 -7.70 26.04 -10.65
CA LEU A 212 -8.54 26.80 -11.58
C LEU A 212 -7.74 27.85 -12.37
N GLN A 213 -6.80 28.54 -11.71
CA GLN A 213 -5.88 29.46 -12.38
C GLN A 213 -4.97 28.72 -13.37
N GLY A 214 -4.44 27.55 -12.99
CA GLY A 214 -3.64 26.70 -13.87
C GLY A 214 -4.41 26.25 -15.11
N PHE A 215 -5.68 25.86 -14.93
CA PHE A 215 -6.59 25.54 -16.02
C PHE A 215 -6.81 26.74 -16.96
N ALA A 216 -7.13 27.91 -16.43
CA ALA A 216 -7.33 29.12 -17.22
C ALA A 216 -6.08 29.50 -18.03
N THR A 217 -4.89 29.42 -17.42
CA THR A 217 -3.61 29.69 -18.09
C THR A 217 -3.33 28.71 -19.23
N ALA A 218 -3.53 27.41 -18.99
CA ALA A 218 -3.31 26.38 -20.01
C ALA A 218 -4.26 26.56 -21.20
N TYR A 219 -5.53 26.86 -20.93
CA TYR A 219 -6.52 27.11 -21.98
C TYR A 219 -6.22 28.41 -22.75
N ASN A 220 -5.85 29.50 -22.07
CA ASN A 220 -5.47 30.75 -22.73
C ASN A 220 -4.24 30.57 -23.63
N SER A 221 -3.27 29.76 -23.20
CA SER A 221 -2.11 29.41 -24.01
C SER A 221 -2.51 28.65 -25.28
N TYR A 222 -3.49 27.75 -25.19
CA TYR A 222 -4.07 27.09 -26.36
C TYR A 222 -4.76 28.09 -27.31
N ILE A 223 -5.55 29.03 -26.78
CA ILE A 223 -6.21 30.07 -27.60
C ILE A 223 -5.18 30.93 -28.33
N ASP A 224 -4.09 31.33 -27.66
CA ASP A 224 -3.02 32.12 -28.28
C ASP A 224 -2.27 31.35 -29.38
N LEU A 225 -1.98 30.07 -29.14
CA LEU A 225 -1.37 29.20 -30.15
C LEU A 225 -2.31 28.99 -31.34
N SER A 226 -3.59 28.74 -31.08
CA SER A 226 -4.61 28.59 -32.12
C SER A 226 -4.75 29.86 -32.95
N ALA A 227 -4.79 31.04 -32.33
CA ALA A 227 -4.85 32.31 -33.03
C ALA A 227 -3.61 32.52 -33.92
N THR A 228 -2.43 32.17 -33.42
CA THR A 228 -1.16 32.24 -34.18
C THR A 228 -1.19 31.31 -35.40
N LEU A 229 -1.69 30.08 -35.24
CA LEU A 229 -1.70 29.07 -36.31
C LEU A 229 -2.86 29.22 -37.31
N THR A 230 -3.86 30.07 -37.02
CA THR A 230 -5.03 30.29 -37.88
C THR A 230 -5.07 31.69 -38.50
N LYS A 231 -4.18 32.60 -38.11
CA LYS A 231 -4.14 33.97 -38.65
C LYS A 231 -3.76 33.99 -40.14
N PHE A 232 -4.33 34.95 -40.87
CA PHE A 232 -3.83 35.36 -42.19
C PHE A 232 -2.96 36.61 -42.01
N ASP A 233 -1.73 36.57 -42.50
CA ASP A 233 -0.85 37.74 -42.50
C ASP A 233 -1.14 38.59 -43.75
N THR A 234 -1.78 39.74 -43.53
CA THR A 234 -2.15 40.67 -44.59
C THR A 234 -0.95 41.42 -45.18
N ALA A 235 0.19 41.49 -44.49
CA ALA A 235 1.40 42.15 -44.97
C ALA A 235 2.17 41.25 -45.94
N THR A 236 2.28 39.96 -45.62
CA THR A 236 2.96 38.97 -46.48
C THR A 236 2.00 38.22 -47.42
N GLN A 237 0.68 38.42 -47.26
CA GLN A 237 -0.39 37.68 -47.94
C GLN A 237 -0.31 36.16 -47.73
N THR A 238 0.26 35.71 -46.61
CA THR A 238 0.46 34.29 -46.31
C THR A 238 -0.55 33.76 -45.29
N ARG A 239 -0.94 32.49 -45.49
CA ARG A 239 -1.82 31.74 -44.58
C ARG A 239 -0.98 30.99 -43.56
N ALA A 240 -1.35 31.05 -42.28
CA ALA A 240 -0.78 30.18 -41.27
C ALA A 240 -1.21 28.71 -41.48
N ALA A 241 -0.45 27.78 -40.89
CA ALA A 241 -0.54 26.35 -41.18
C ALA A 241 -1.94 25.72 -41.00
N LEU A 242 -2.76 26.25 -40.09
CA LEU A 242 -4.09 25.74 -39.78
C LEU A 242 -5.22 26.64 -40.30
N GLN A 243 -4.91 27.63 -41.12
CA GLN A 243 -5.92 28.54 -41.65
C GLN A 243 -6.90 27.81 -42.58
N GLY A 244 -8.20 27.91 -42.29
CA GLY A 244 -9.28 27.20 -42.99
C GLY A 244 -9.57 25.78 -42.49
N THR A 245 -8.90 25.32 -41.43
CA THR A 245 -9.20 24.02 -40.80
C THR A 245 -10.27 24.17 -39.70
N THR A 246 -11.10 23.14 -39.51
CA THR A 246 -12.19 23.15 -38.52
C THR A 246 -11.78 22.59 -37.15
N ALA A 247 -10.60 21.97 -37.04
CA ALA A 247 -10.14 21.34 -35.80
C ALA A 247 -10.00 22.33 -34.63
N PRO A 248 -9.36 23.51 -34.78
CA PRO A 248 -9.25 24.47 -33.68
C PRO A 248 -10.62 25.01 -33.22
N LEU A 249 -11.54 25.21 -34.15
CA LEU A 249 -12.90 25.67 -33.89
C LEU A 249 -13.70 24.61 -33.11
N THR A 250 -13.59 23.33 -33.50
CA THR A 250 -14.28 22.22 -32.83
C THR A 250 -13.86 22.09 -31.37
N ILE A 251 -12.56 22.23 -31.09
CA ILE A 251 -12.02 22.20 -29.74
C ILE A 251 -12.56 23.39 -28.92
N GLN A 252 -12.53 24.61 -29.49
CA GLN A 252 -13.09 25.79 -28.82
C GLN A 252 -14.59 25.62 -28.48
N THR A 253 -15.39 25.08 -29.40
CA THR A 253 -16.83 24.86 -29.15
C THR A 253 -17.06 23.83 -28.04
N ARG A 254 -16.26 22.74 -28.00
CA ARG A 254 -16.35 21.73 -26.93
C ARG A 254 -15.96 22.31 -25.58
N PHE A 255 -14.88 23.09 -25.50
CA PHE A 255 -14.47 23.74 -24.26
C PHE A 255 -15.50 24.77 -23.77
N ASN A 256 -16.02 25.62 -24.67
CA ASN A 256 -17.09 26.55 -24.30
C ASN A 256 -18.34 25.82 -23.81
N SER A 257 -18.64 24.64 -24.35
CA SER A 257 -19.76 23.82 -23.87
C SER A 257 -19.51 23.27 -22.46
N LEU A 258 -18.27 22.88 -22.13
CA LEU A 258 -17.91 22.41 -20.79
C LEU A 258 -17.97 23.52 -19.74
N ILE A 259 -17.48 24.72 -20.08
CA ILE A 259 -17.43 25.85 -19.14
C ILE A 259 -18.83 26.38 -18.83
N ASN A 260 -19.69 26.40 -19.84
CA ASN A 260 -21.09 26.80 -19.69
C ASN A 260 -22.02 25.62 -19.38
N SER A 261 -21.47 24.41 -19.17
CA SER A 261 -22.25 23.25 -18.79
C SER A 261 -22.84 23.50 -17.41
N LEU A 262 -24.16 23.39 -17.32
CA LEU A 262 -24.85 23.46 -16.04
C LEU A 262 -24.81 22.10 -15.34
N VAL A 263 -24.32 22.08 -14.12
CA VAL A 263 -24.32 20.94 -13.21
C VAL A 263 -25.24 21.21 -12.03
N GLY A 264 -26.19 20.31 -11.81
CA GLY A 264 -27.16 20.37 -10.71
C GLY A 264 -28.55 20.90 -11.09
N ASN A 265 -29.42 20.92 -10.09
CA ASN A 265 -30.85 21.22 -10.18
C ASN A 265 -31.14 22.73 -10.25
N ALA A 266 -32.35 23.07 -10.67
CA ALA A 266 -32.82 24.46 -10.65
C ALA A 266 -32.96 24.96 -9.20
N GLY A 267 -32.37 26.11 -8.90
CA GLY A 267 -32.42 26.75 -7.57
C GLY A 267 -31.11 26.71 -6.77
N GLU A 268 -30.10 26.00 -7.26
CA GLU A 268 -28.78 25.92 -6.61
C GLU A 268 -27.92 27.14 -6.96
N SER A 269 -27.11 27.61 -6.00
CA SER A 269 -26.30 28.84 -6.11
C SER A 269 -25.08 28.69 -7.02
N ILE A 270 -24.53 27.48 -7.16
CA ILE A 270 -23.36 27.17 -7.98
C ILE A 270 -23.75 26.09 -8.96
N ARG A 271 -23.78 26.43 -10.25
CA ARG A 271 -24.22 25.50 -11.30
C ARG A 271 -23.26 25.43 -12.47
N SER A 272 -22.24 26.27 -12.52
CA SER A 272 -21.28 26.31 -13.62
C SER A 272 -19.90 26.74 -13.13
N LEU A 273 -18.89 26.53 -13.97
CA LEU A 273 -17.54 27.07 -13.71
C LEU A 273 -17.53 28.60 -13.69
N ALA A 274 -18.48 29.25 -14.37
CA ALA A 274 -18.67 30.69 -14.30
C ALA A 274 -19.14 31.16 -12.91
N ASP A 275 -19.95 30.36 -12.21
CA ASP A 275 -20.36 30.65 -10.83
C ASP A 275 -19.19 30.49 -9.86
N ALA A 276 -18.26 29.58 -10.15
CA ALA A 276 -17.00 29.40 -9.43
C ALA A 276 -15.87 30.38 -9.84
N GLY A 277 -16.17 31.39 -10.67
CA GLY A 277 -15.23 32.46 -11.02
C GLY A 277 -14.47 32.30 -12.34
N LEU A 278 -14.67 31.24 -13.11
CA LEU A 278 -14.08 31.06 -14.45
C LEU A 278 -15.02 31.56 -15.55
N THR A 279 -14.75 32.74 -16.10
CA THR A 279 -15.58 33.38 -17.12
C THR A 279 -14.87 33.49 -18.47
N THR A 280 -15.63 33.49 -19.55
CA THR A 280 -15.08 33.66 -20.91
C THR A 280 -15.14 35.13 -21.32
N THR A 281 -14.05 35.65 -21.88
CA THR A 281 -13.91 37.02 -22.38
C THR A 281 -14.06 37.09 -23.90
N THR A 282 -14.12 38.32 -24.42
CA THR A 282 -14.11 38.59 -25.85
C THR A 282 -12.86 37.99 -26.50
N GLY A 283 -13.05 37.08 -27.46
CA GLY A 283 -11.95 36.31 -28.08
C GLY A 283 -11.80 34.88 -27.55
N GLY A 284 -12.67 34.45 -26.62
CA GLY A 284 -12.76 33.07 -26.18
C GLY A 284 -11.70 32.65 -25.16
N LYS A 285 -10.99 33.61 -24.54
CA LYS A 285 -10.05 33.40 -23.42
C LYS A 285 -10.79 33.37 -22.08
N LEU A 286 -10.21 32.72 -21.07
CA LEU A 286 -10.73 32.68 -19.71
C LEU A 286 -10.09 33.71 -18.80
N THR A 287 -10.92 34.26 -17.92
CA THR A 287 -10.52 35.05 -16.76
C THR A 287 -10.97 34.33 -15.50
N PHE A 288 -10.10 34.29 -14.50
CA PHE A 288 -10.38 33.73 -13.20
C PHE A 288 -10.55 34.85 -12.16
N ASP A 289 -11.70 34.85 -11.49
CA ASP A 289 -12.03 35.74 -10.38
C ASP A 289 -11.98 34.95 -9.06
N VAL A 290 -10.92 35.21 -8.29
CA VAL A 290 -10.69 34.53 -7.00
C VAL A 290 -11.69 34.96 -5.92
N ASP A 291 -12.23 36.18 -5.97
CA ASP A 291 -13.18 36.67 -4.98
C ASP A 291 -14.54 35.98 -5.17
N ARG A 292 -14.91 35.74 -6.43
CA ARG A 292 -16.11 34.97 -6.78
C ARG A 292 -15.98 33.50 -6.37
N LEU A 293 -14.80 32.89 -6.56
CA LEU A 293 -14.51 31.55 -6.04
C LEU A 293 -14.65 31.50 -4.51
N ASN A 294 -14.06 32.45 -3.80
CA ASN A 294 -14.12 32.50 -2.34
C ASN A 294 -15.56 32.63 -1.84
N SER A 295 -16.37 33.48 -2.49
CA SER A 295 -17.79 33.64 -2.17
C SER A 295 -18.59 32.35 -2.43
N ALA A 296 -18.26 31.63 -3.49
CA ALA A 296 -18.84 30.34 -3.81
C ALA A 296 -18.50 29.29 -2.74
N LEU A 297 -17.22 29.21 -2.35
CA LEU A 297 -16.73 28.32 -1.28
C LEU A 297 -17.29 28.68 0.12
N ASP A 298 -17.67 29.93 0.36
CA ASP A 298 -18.35 30.34 1.60
C ASP A 298 -19.81 29.88 1.63
N THR A 299 -20.47 29.84 0.47
CA THR A 299 -21.91 29.54 0.38
C THR A 299 -22.18 28.04 0.32
N ALA A 300 -21.39 27.31 -0.46
CA ALA A 300 -21.58 25.89 -0.71
C ALA A 300 -20.24 25.20 -1.05
N PRO A 301 -19.35 25.01 -0.05
CA PRO A 301 -18.01 24.44 -0.27
C PRO A 301 -18.04 23.04 -0.87
N GLU A 302 -19.06 22.23 -0.58
CA GLU A 302 -19.25 20.88 -1.12
C GLU A 302 -19.61 20.84 -2.61
N ARG A 303 -19.86 22.00 -3.22
CA ARG A 303 -20.37 22.14 -4.59
C ARG A 303 -19.38 22.73 -5.57
N VAL A 304 -18.27 23.28 -5.07
CA VAL A 304 -17.13 23.79 -5.84
C VAL A 304 -16.14 22.67 -6.07
#